data_AF-A0A0S4QZR2-F1
#
_entry.id   AF-A0A0S4QZR2-F1
#
_cell.length_a   1.000
_cell.length_b   1.000
_cell.length_c   1.000
_cell.angle_alpha   90.00
_cell.angle_beta   90.00
_cell.angle_gamma   90.00
#
_symmetry.space_group_name_H-M   'P 1'
#
loop_
_entity.id
_entity.type
_entity.pdbx_description
1 polymer ?
#
loop_
_entity_poly.entity_id
_entity_poly.type
_entity_poly.pdbx_seq_one_letter_code
_entity_poly.pdbx_strand_id
1 'polypeptide(L)'
;MRPNLSSRGLWSRTKIGSLAAALALATLGVVLPAAIATPAAAAVEGPAGDAFYTPPSPLPAGNPGDVIWYRKQADSGNASSYLVLYLSQNALGQPNAVSGTIYVPKGKSPVGMPIVSLGSGTVGLGDGCAPSKNPLVSVAQNQGFIDKALAKGFAVTMTDYEGLGTPGTHTYVVGRSEGRAVLDIVRAAQRLPETGLSTANPVGLLGYSQGGGAAAWAGELQPSYAPELNLKAISAGGIPADLLAVSKQLDGGLGFAVLAMAALGLDAAYPELDLESYLNANGKKFFGDFSDDCVESLIIYPFRKISDYTTSNPLNTVAWQTRLNEQKLGAVAPKVPTFMWHAWPIDELVARPQGVALKDTYCAAGAPVRWKDYLGEHATVIFTSQSDAVNFLADRFANKPFTRDC
;
A
#
# COMPACT_ATOMS: atom_id res chain seq x y z
N MET A 1 35.24 -73.71 3.77
CA MET A 1 34.81 -75.03 3.28
C MET A 1 33.40 -74.89 2.71
N ARG A 2 33.21 -75.13 1.41
CA ARG A 2 31.89 -75.48 0.84
C ARG A 2 31.69 -76.99 1.03
N PRO A 3 30.44 -77.49 0.99
CA PRO A 3 30.06 -78.17 -0.25
C PRO A 3 28.62 -77.94 -0.72
N ASN A 4 28.47 -78.14 -2.03
CA ASN A 4 27.26 -78.30 -2.82
C ASN A 4 26.46 -79.57 -2.49
N LEU A 5 25.21 -79.59 -2.97
CA LEU A 5 24.44 -80.67 -3.66
C LEU A 5 23.01 -80.71 -3.07
N SER A 6 21.94 -81.06 -3.77
CA SER A 6 21.52 -81.11 -5.17
C SER A 6 20.05 -81.59 -5.18
N SER A 7 19.41 -81.52 -6.34
CA SER A 7 18.20 -82.28 -6.74
C SER A 7 16.85 -81.77 -6.22
N ARG A 8 15.70 -81.91 -6.90
CA ARG A 8 15.24 -82.15 -8.29
C ARG A 8 13.71 -82.20 -8.14
N GLY A 9 12.93 -81.64 -9.07
CA GLY A 9 11.49 -81.88 -9.08
C GLY A 9 10.73 -81.02 -10.07
N LEU A 10 10.47 -81.58 -11.24
CA LEU A 10 9.94 -80.96 -12.44
C LEU A 10 8.45 -81.39 -12.62
N TRP A 11 7.62 -80.46 -13.14
CA TRP A 11 6.34 -80.63 -13.88
C TRP A 11 5.08 -80.66 -13.00
N SER A 12 4.07 -79.81 -13.25
CA SER A 12 3.27 -79.80 -14.48
C SER A 12 2.78 -78.40 -14.90
N ARG A 13 2.71 -78.24 -16.23
CA ARG A 13 2.13 -77.10 -16.94
C ARG A 13 0.60 -77.16 -16.88
N THR A 14 -0.03 -76.02 -16.57
CA THR A 14 -1.41 -75.74 -16.97
C THR A 14 -1.51 -74.27 -17.36
N LYS A 15 -1.97 -74.03 -18.59
CA LYS A 15 -2.11 -72.72 -19.23
C LYS A 15 -3.34 -71.98 -18.69
N ILE A 16 -3.18 -70.75 -18.19
CA ILE A 16 -4.20 -69.68 -18.19
C ILE A 16 -3.38 -68.38 -18.23
N GLY A 17 -3.29 -67.67 -19.35
CA GLY A 17 -4.32 -66.72 -19.76
C GLY A 17 -3.88 -65.32 -19.31
N SER A 18 -3.19 -64.62 -20.19
CA SER A 18 -2.68 -63.26 -19.99
C SER A 18 -3.81 -62.27 -19.68
N LEU A 19 -3.75 -61.62 -18.52
CA LEU A 19 -4.45 -60.36 -18.25
C LEU A 19 -3.45 -59.39 -17.63
N ALA A 20 -2.71 -58.70 -18.50
CA ALA A 20 -2.04 -57.46 -18.15
C ALA A 20 -3.12 -56.38 -18.01
N ALA A 21 -3.51 -56.08 -16.77
CA ALA A 21 -4.35 -54.93 -16.48
C ALA A 21 -3.50 -53.66 -16.66
N ALA A 22 -3.68 -52.99 -17.78
CA ALA A 22 -3.18 -51.63 -17.98
C ALA A 22 -3.98 -50.69 -17.06
N LEU A 23 -3.36 -50.21 -15.98
CA LEU A 23 -3.86 -49.05 -15.24
C LEU A 23 -3.65 -47.82 -16.14
N ALA A 24 -4.71 -47.41 -16.85
CA ALA A 24 -4.78 -46.09 -17.43
C ALA A 24 -4.98 -45.09 -16.29
N LEU A 25 -3.93 -44.33 -15.93
CA LEU A 25 -4.09 -43.12 -15.14
C LEU A 25 -4.88 -42.11 -15.98
N ALA A 26 -6.18 -41.98 -15.69
CA ALA A 26 -6.96 -40.84 -16.15
C ALA A 26 -6.51 -39.60 -15.38
N THR A 27 -5.57 -38.84 -15.95
CA THR A 27 -5.28 -37.47 -15.52
C THR A 27 -6.49 -36.61 -15.85
N LEU A 28 -7.41 -36.44 -14.89
CA LEU A 28 -8.37 -35.34 -14.92
C LEU A 28 -7.58 -34.04 -14.76
N GLY A 29 -7.16 -33.47 -15.88
CA GLY A 29 -6.67 -32.11 -15.94
C GLY A 29 -7.79 -31.19 -15.48
N VAL A 30 -7.66 -30.63 -14.28
CA VAL A 30 -8.47 -29.50 -13.85
C VAL A 30 -8.02 -28.32 -14.72
N VAL A 31 -8.72 -28.12 -15.84
CA VAL A 31 -8.61 -26.89 -16.61
C VAL A 31 -9.31 -25.82 -15.79
N LEU A 32 -8.54 -25.07 -15.00
CA LEU A 32 -9.01 -23.81 -14.43
C LEU A 32 -9.47 -22.93 -15.60
N PRO A 33 -10.71 -22.42 -15.62
CA PRO A 33 -11.12 -21.49 -16.65
C PRO A 33 -10.16 -20.30 -16.62
N ALA A 34 -9.46 -20.05 -17.72
CA ALA A 34 -8.81 -18.77 -17.90
C ALA A 34 -9.90 -17.70 -17.76
N ALA A 35 -9.79 -16.84 -16.74
CA ALA A 35 -10.69 -15.72 -16.59
C ALA A 35 -10.61 -14.89 -17.87
N ILE A 36 -11.68 -14.92 -18.66
CA ILE A 36 -11.80 -14.06 -19.85
C ILE A 36 -11.85 -12.64 -19.29
N ALA A 37 -10.75 -11.90 -19.45
CA ALA A 37 -10.71 -10.49 -19.11
C ALA A 37 -11.75 -9.77 -19.96
N THR A 38 -12.84 -9.34 -19.34
CA THR A 38 -13.78 -8.42 -19.98
C THR A 38 -13.01 -7.14 -20.30
N PRO A 39 -13.07 -6.62 -21.55
CA PRO A 39 -12.40 -5.38 -21.88
C PRO A 39 -12.92 -4.29 -20.95
N ALA A 40 -12.00 -3.60 -20.28
CA ALA A 40 -12.34 -2.42 -19.49
C ALA A 40 -13.04 -1.41 -20.40
N ALA A 41 -14.11 -0.79 -19.91
CA ALA A 41 -14.71 0.34 -20.60
C ALA A 41 -13.63 1.43 -20.78
N ALA A 42 -13.61 2.08 -21.95
CA ALA A 42 -12.68 3.18 -22.19
C ALA A 42 -12.87 4.28 -21.13
N ALA A 43 -11.78 4.84 -20.62
CA ALA A 43 -11.83 5.93 -19.65
C ALA A 43 -12.62 7.11 -20.25
N VAL A 44 -13.57 7.64 -19.48
CA VAL A 44 -14.41 8.78 -19.89
C VAL A 44 -14.13 9.99 -19.01
N GLU A 45 -14.50 11.18 -19.50
CA GLU A 45 -14.48 12.38 -18.68
C GLU A 45 -15.55 12.29 -17.57
N GLY A 46 -15.14 12.53 -16.33
CA GLY A 46 -15.99 12.36 -15.14
C GLY A 46 -16.93 13.54 -14.90
N PRO A 47 -17.96 13.36 -14.05
CA PRO A 47 -18.92 14.41 -13.72
C PRO A 47 -18.22 15.60 -13.05
N ALA A 48 -18.78 16.81 -13.17
CA ALA A 48 -18.21 18.05 -12.61
C ALA A 48 -18.32 18.13 -11.07
N GLY A 49 -17.50 18.99 -10.46
CA GLY A 49 -17.53 19.23 -9.01
C GLY A 49 -17.28 17.95 -8.20
N ASP A 50 -17.91 17.89 -7.02
CA ASP A 50 -17.78 16.80 -6.05
C ASP A 50 -18.43 15.48 -6.49
N ALA A 51 -19.35 15.53 -7.46
CA ALA A 51 -19.93 14.31 -8.03
C ALA A 51 -18.87 13.38 -8.65
N PHE A 52 -17.67 13.89 -8.93
CA PHE A 52 -16.53 13.09 -9.39
C PHE A 52 -16.11 12.00 -8.41
N TYR A 53 -16.23 12.27 -7.12
CA TYR A 53 -15.80 11.36 -6.07
C TYR A 53 -16.86 10.31 -5.70
N THR A 54 -18.08 10.44 -6.23
CA THR A 54 -19.15 9.47 -6.02
C THR A 54 -19.12 8.42 -7.12
N PRO A 55 -18.64 7.18 -6.85
CA PRO A 55 -18.57 6.14 -7.86
C PRO A 55 -19.98 5.68 -8.31
N PRO A 56 -20.10 5.07 -9.50
CA PRO A 56 -21.33 4.38 -9.90
C PRO A 56 -21.67 3.25 -8.91
N SER A 57 -22.97 3.02 -8.71
CA SER A 57 -23.48 1.88 -7.93
C SER A 57 -24.47 1.06 -8.78
N PRO A 58 -24.17 -0.21 -9.09
CA PRO A 58 -22.95 -0.93 -8.74
C PRO A 58 -21.69 -0.39 -9.45
N LEU A 59 -20.51 -0.71 -8.91
CA LEU A 59 -19.24 -0.41 -9.58
C LEU A 59 -19.19 -1.07 -10.97
N PRO A 60 -18.56 -0.41 -11.95
CA PRO A 60 -18.36 -1.03 -13.26
C PRO A 60 -17.50 -2.28 -13.14
N ALA A 61 -17.74 -3.26 -14.01
CA ALA A 61 -16.87 -4.42 -14.14
C ALA A 61 -15.47 -3.98 -14.63
N GLY A 62 -14.43 -4.59 -14.08
CA GLY A 62 -13.05 -4.29 -14.42
C GLY A 62 -12.05 -4.90 -13.45
N ASN A 63 -10.79 -4.56 -13.64
CA ASN A 63 -9.66 -4.99 -12.84
C ASN A 63 -9.12 -3.83 -12.00
N PRO A 64 -8.42 -4.10 -10.89
CA PRO A 64 -7.71 -3.06 -10.15
C PRO A 64 -6.79 -2.26 -11.06
N GLY A 65 -6.87 -0.92 -10.96
CA GLY A 65 -6.22 0.05 -11.82
C GLY A 65 -7.00 0.45 -13.08
N ASP A 66 -8.16 -0.13 -13.38
CA ASP A 66 -8.99 0.35 -14.48
C ASP A 66 -9.62 1.70 -14.11
N VAL A 67 -9.50 2.67 -15.01
CA VAL A 67 -10.01 4.03 -14.80
C VAL A 67 -11.51 4.03 -15.03
N ILE A 68 -12.28 4.42 -14.01
CA ILE A 68 -13.73 4.62 -14.12
C ILE A 68 -13.99 5.90 -14.91
N TRP A 69 -13.36 6.99 -14.48
CA TRP A 69 -13.33 8.25 -15.20
C TRP A 69 -12.15 9.11 -14.77
N TYR A 70 -11.85 10.12 -15.58
CA TYR A 70 -10.81 11.10 -15.29
C TYR A 70 -11.30 12.53 -15.53
N ARG A 71 -10.53 13.51 -15.04
CA ARG A 71 -10.68 14.92 -15.41
C ARG A 71 -9.30 15.53 -15.55
N LYS A 72 -9.08 16.26 -16.65
CA LYS A 72 -7.89 17.11 -16.73
C LYS A 72 -8.04 18.29 -15.79
N GLN A 73 -7.04 18.51 -14.93
CA GLN A 73 -6.98 19.66 -14.04
C GLN A 73 -6.05 20.74 -14.61
N ALA A 74 -5.96 21.88 -13.91
CA ALA A 74 -4.92 22.85 -14.18
C ALA A 74 -3.54 22.18 -14.10
N ASP A 75 -2.66 22.52 -15.03
CA ASP A 75 -1.30 22.00 -15.04
C ASP A 75 -0.56 22.38 -13.75
N SER A 76 0.22 21.45 -13.21
CA SER A 76 1.09 21.68 -12.06
C SER A 76 2.48 22.06 -12.57
N GLY A 77 2.75 23.37 -12.64
CA GLY A 77 3.96 23.90 -13.25
C GLY A 77 4.13 23.42 -14.70
N ASN A 78 5.19 22.65 -14.97
CA ASN A 78 5.46 22.08 -16.29
C ASN A 78 4.85 20.69 -16.51
N ALA A 79 3.99 20.18 -15.62
CA ALA A 79 3.34 18.87 -15.75
C ALA A 79 1.84 19.01 -16.03
N SER A 80 1.30 18.16 -16.90
CA SER A 80 -0.15 17.98 -17.01
C SER A 80 -0.68 17.21 -15.81
N SER A 81 -1.80 17.67 -15.25
CA SER A 81 -2.44 17.10 -14.08
C SER A 81 -3.77 16.44 -14.45
N TYR A 82 -3.98 15.22 -13.96
CA TYR A 82 -5.21 14.45 -14.16
C TYR A 82 -5.72 13.97 -12.82
N LEU A 83 -6.96 14.30 -12.50
CA LEU A 83 -7.72 13.66 -11.43
C LEU A 83 -8.33 12.38 -11.99
N VAL A 84 -8.21 11.27 -11.28
CA VAL A 84 -8.76 9.98 -11.68
C VAL A 84 -9.60 9.38 -10.57
N LEU A 85 -10.64 8.66 -10.96
CA LEU A 85 -11.33 7.67 -10.12
C LEU A 85 -11.08 6.31 -10.77
N TYR A 86 -10.55 5.36 -10.02
CA TYR A 86 -10.11 4.08 -10.55
C TYR A 86 -10.53 2.92 -9.62
N LEU A 87 -10.67 1.72 -10.19
CA LEU A 87 -10.99 0.52 -9.43
C LEU A 87 -9.77 0.06 -8.61
N SER A 88 -9.99 -0.37 -7.37
CA SER A 88 -8.97 -0.96 -6.51
C SER A 88 -9.59 -2.11 -5.70
N GLN A 89 -8.93 -2.59 -4.65
CA GLN A 89 -9.48 -3.55 -3.71
C GLN A 89 -9.24 -3.13 -2.26
N ASN A 90 -10.24 -3.34 -1.42
CA ASN A 90 -10.13 -3.15 0.02
C ASN A 90 -9.25 -4.23 0.69
N ALA A 91 -9.05 -4.15 1.99
CA ALA A 91 -8.21 -5.09 2.74
C ALA A 91 -8.65 -6.57 2.63
N LEU A 92 -9.95 -6.81 2.40
CA LEU A 92 -10.56 -8.13 2.25
C LEU A 92 -10.59 -8.64 0.80
N GLY A 93 -10.09 -7.85 -0.16
CA GLY A 93 -10.04 -8.21 -1.58
C GLY A 93 -11.34 -7.94 -2.34
N GLN A 94 -12.28 -7.18 -1.76
CA GLN A 94 -13.49 -6.76 -2.44
C GLN A 94 -13.20 -5.52 -3.29
N PRO A 95 -13.83 -5.38 -4.48
CA PRO A 95 -13.66 -4.19 -5.32
C PRO A 95 -14.13 -2.91 -4.62
N ASN A 96 -13.35 -1.85 -4.75
CA ASN A 96 -13.74 -0.49 -4.37
C ASN A 96 -13.31 0.52 -5.45
N ALA A 97 -13.69 1.79 -5.29
CA ALA A 97 -13.22 2.89 -6.12
C ALA A 97 -12.38 3.84 -5.27
N VAL A 98 -11.26 4.30 -5.82
CA VAL A 98 -10.32 5.20 -5.15
C VAL A 98 -10.02 6.37 -6.08
N SER A 99 -9.89 7.57 -5.53
CA SER A 99 -9.44 8.75 -6.27
C SER A 99 -7.94 8.99 -6.14
N GLY A 100 -7.41 9.83 -7.02
CA GLY A 100 -6.02 10.28 -6.94
C GLY A 100 -5.64 11.19 -8.09
N THR A 101 -4.40 11.67 -8.05
CA THR A 101 -3.86 12.61 -9.03
C THR A 101 -2.65 12.03 -9.75
N ILE A 102 -2.57 12.29 -11.06
CA ILE A 102 -1.46 11.90 -11.92
C ILE A 102 -0.85 13.17 -12.52
N TYR A 103 0.47 13.30 -12.41
CA TYR A 103 1.25 14.38 -12.99
C TYR A 103 2.22 13.85 -14.03
N VAL A 104 2.13 14.37 -15.26
CA VAL A 104 3.00 13.97 -16.38
C VAL A 104 3.78 15.18 -16.90
N PRO A 105 5.12 15.20 -16.76
CA PRO A 105 5.96 16.27 -17.30
C PRO A 105 5.73 16.52 -18.80
N LYS A 106 5.50 17.79 -19.17
CA LYS A 106 5.36 18.23 -20.57
C LYS A 106 6.73 18.30 -21.26
N GLY A 107 6.73 18.17 -22.59
CA GLY A 107 7.91 18.36 -23.43
C GLY A 107 8.93 17.20 -23.42
N LYS A 108 8.62 16.09 -22.75
CA LYS A 108 9.39 14.82 -22.83
C LYS A 108 8.47 13.71 -23.33
N SER A 109 9.05 12.73 -24.03
CA SER A 109 8.29 11.53 -24.39
C SER A 109 7.88 10.78 -23.12
N PRO A 110 6.59 10.40 -22.97
CA PRO A 110 6.14 9.52 -21.89
C PRO A 110 6.74 8.11 -21.99
N VAL A 111 7.24 7.68 -23.16
CA VAL A 111 7.82 6.34 -23.34
C VAL A 111 9.11 6.21 -22.53
N GLY A 112 9.12 5.25 -21.59
CA GLY A 112 10.26 4.98 -20.71
C GLY A 112 10.46 6.02 -19.59
N MET A 113 9.58 7.02 -19.47
CA MET A 113 9.57 8.00 -18.39
C MET A 113 9.37 7.29 -17.04
N PRO A 114 10.25 7.47 -16.04
CA PRO A 114 10.02 6.88 -14.72
C PRO A 114 8.76 7.43 -14.06
N ILE A 115 8.05 6.56 -13.32
CA ILE A 115 6.87 6.89 -12.53
C ILE A 115 7.24 6.77 -11.05
N VAL A 116 7.01 7.83 -10.28
CA VAL A 116 7.08 7.79 -8.82
C VAL A 116 5.66 7.69 -8.27
N SER A 117 5.32 6.56 -7.65
CA SER A 117 4.07 6.43 -6.89
C SER A 117 4.29 6.92 -5.48
N LEU A 118 3.74 8.10 -5.18
CA LEU A 118 3.82 8.75 -3.89
C LEU A 118 2.61 8.35 -3.03
N GLY A 119 2.86 7.61 -1.96
CA GLY A 119 1.91 7.45 -0.87
C GLY A 119 1.92 8.68 0.01
N SER A 120 0.77 9.33 0.18
CA SER A 120 0.65 10.48 1.08
C SER A 120 0.84 10.07 2.54
N GLY A 121 1.36 11.00 3.35
CA GLY A 121 1.34 10.88 4.80
C GLY A 121 -0.08 10.98 5.37
N THR A 122 -0.19 11.12 6.68
CA THR A 122 -1.51 11.29 7.33
C THR A 122 -2.12 12.62 6.96
N VAL A 123 -3.31 12.55 6.39
CA VAL A 123 -4.09 13.71 5.93
C VAL A 123 -5.40 13.89 6.68
N GLY A 124 -5.93 12.83 7.29
CA GLY A 124 -7.23 12.83 7.95
C GLY A 124 -8.04 11.58 7.68
N LEU A 125 -9.31 11.62 8.07
CA LEU A 125 -10.31 10.57 7.79
C LEU A 125 -11.43 11.05 6.86
N GLY A 126 -11.81 12.33 6.96
CA GLY A 126 -12.92 12.87 6.20
C GLY A 126 -12.65 12.99 4.70
N ASP A 127 -13.72 12.99 3.90
CA ASP A 127 -13.60 13.15 2.44
C ASP A 127 -12.93 14.46 2.03
N GLY A 128 -13.10 15.51 2.83
CA GLY A 128 -12.44 16.82 2.63
C GLY A 128 -10.93 16.80 2.85
N CYS A 129 -10.37 15.71 3.37
CA CYS A 129 -8.95 15.57 3.67
C CYS A 129 -8.16 14.97 2.50
N ALA A 130 -8.83 14.36 1.52
CA ALA A 130 -8.20 13.70 0.38
C ALA A 130 -7.25 14.66 -0.38
N PRO A 131 -5.97 14.29 -0.62
CA PRO A 131 -5.00 15.12 -1.32
C PRO A 131 -5.47 15.64 -2.68
N SER A 132 -6.23 14.85 -3.43
CA SER A 132 -6.75 15.24 -4.75
C SER A 132 -7.92 16.23 -4.67
N LYS A 133 -8.64 16.25 -3.54
CA LYS A 133 -9.77 17.16 -3.26
C LYS A 133 -9.33 18.44 -2.55
N ASN A 134 -8.29 18.36 -1.72
CA ASN A 134 -7.80 19.46 -0.91
C ASN A 134 -6.34 19.82 -1.23
N PRO A 135 -6.11 20.80 -2.12
CA PRO A 135 -4.76 21.21 -2.51
C PRO A 135 -3.90 21.70 -1.36
N LEU A 136 -4.46 22.29 -0.31
CA LEU A 136 -3.67 22.80 0.83
C LEU A 136 -3.03 21.65 1.62
N VAL A 137 -3.78 20.59 1.85
CA VAL A 137 -3.28 19.37 2.49
C VAL A 137 -2.20 18.71 1.64
N SER A 138 -2.44 18.60 0.32
CA SER A 138 -1.43 18.10 -0.61
C SER A 138 -0.15 18.94 -0.58
N VAL A 139 -0.29 20.28 -0.61
CA VAL A 139 0.85 21.21 -0.62
C VAL A 139 1.70 21.11 0.64
N ALA A 140 1.07 20.99 1.80
CA ALA A 140 1.75 21.01 3.10
C ALA A 140 2.76 19.87 3.28
N GLN A 141 2.48 18.68 2.74
CA GLN A 141 3.30 17.48 2.99
C GLN A 141 3.93 16.88 1.72
N ASN A 142 3.26 16.97 0.57
CA ASN A 142 3.60 16.16 -0.61
C ASN A 142 4.32 16.97 -1.71
N GLN A 143 4.08 18.28 -1.79
CA GLN A 143 4.56 19.11 -2.91
C GLN A 143 6.07 19.04 -3.10
N GLY A 144 6.85 19.02 -2.01
CA GLY A 144 8.30 18.93 -2.10
C GLY A 144 8.81 17.64 -2.77
N PHE A 145 8.13 16.51 -2.55
CA PHE A 145 8.42 15.26 -3.28
C PHE A 145 7.99 15.36 -4.74
N ILE A 146 6.78 15.87 -5.00
CA ILE A 146 6.21 16.05 -6.34
C ILE A 146 7.14 16.92 -7.18
N ASP A 147 7.49 18.12 -6.71
CA ASP A 147 8.34 19.08 -7.42
C ASP A 147 9.71 18.49 -7.75
N LYS A 148 10.33 17.79 -6.79
CA LYS A 148 11.65 17.17 -6.99
C LYS A 148 11.61 16.04 -8.03
N ALA A 149 10.54 15.24 -8.05
CA ALA A 149 10.35 14.19 -9.04
C ALA A 149 10.06 14.78 -10.44
N LEU A 150 9.17 15.77 -10.53
CA LEU A 150 8.84 16.48 -11.77
C LEU A 150 10.06 17.21 -12.34
N ALA A 151 10.89 17.84 -11.50
CA ALA A 151 12.13 18.49 -11.92
C ALA A 151 13.16 17.52 -12.53
N LYS A 152 13.11 16.24 -12.14
CA LYS A 152 13.91 15.17 -12.76
C LYS A 152 13.26 14.61 -14.04
N GLY A 153 12.05 15.03 -14.36
CA GLY A 153 11.27 14.56 -15.49
C GLY A 153 10.64 13.20 -15.26
N PHE A 154 10.32 12.87 -14.01
CA PHE A 154 9.54 11.69 -13.67
C PHE A 154 8.05 12.03 -13.63
N ALA A 155 7.19 11.13 -14.08
CA ALA A 155 5.77 11.21 -13.77
C ALA A 155 5.57 10.93 -12.28
N VAL A 156 4.51 11.51 -11.70
CA VAL A 156 4.14 11.27 -10.31
C VAL A 156 2.69 10.82 -10.25
N THR A 157 2.42 9.73 -9.54
CA THR A 157 1.07 9.29 -9.19
C THR A 157 0.88 9.42 -7.70
N MET A 158 -0.26 9.88 -7.24
CA MET A 158 -0.58 9.98 -5.82
C MET A 158 -2.03 9.56 -5.62
N THR A 159 -2.22 8.49 -4.85
CA THR A 159 -3.55 8.02 -4.48
C THR A 159 -4.06 8.76 -3.25
N ASP A 160 -5.38 8.91 -3.14
CA ASP A 160 -6.01 9.36 -1.90
C ASP A 160 -6.15 8.24 -0.87
N TYR A 161 -6.05 6.96 -1.26
CA TYR A 161 -6.43 5.77 -0.49
C TYR A 161 -7.95 5.51 -0.41
N GLU A 162 -8.30 4.29 0.00
CA GLU A 162 -9.69 3.88 0.24
C GLU A 162 -10.36 4.78 1.28
N GLY A 163 -11.59 5.24 0.98
CA GLY A 163 -12.41 6.01 1.90
C GLY A 163 -11.92 7.44 2.16
N LEU A 164 -10.97 7.95 1.35
CA LEU A 164 -10.58 9.35 1.32
C LEU A 164 -11.10 10.00 0.04
N GLY A 165 -12.07 10.89 0.20
CA GLY A 165 -12.68 11.65 -0.87
C GLY A 165 -13.90 10.94 -1.46
N THR A 166 -13.85 9.61 -1.51
CA THR A 166 -14.92 8.71 -1.95
C THR A 166 -15.74 8.17 -0.76
N PRO A 167 -17.04 7.83 -0.93
CA PRO A 167 -17.89 7.36 0.15
C PRO A 167 -17.30 6.23 1.00
N GLY A 168 -17.43 6.37 2.32
CA GLY A 168 -16.93 5.41 3.31
C GLY A 168 -16.03 6.12 4.33
N THR A 169 -15.50 5.37 5.29
CA THR A 169 -14.49 5.87 6.22
C THR A 169 -13.12 5.45 5.72
N HIS A 170 -12.15 6.37 5.75
CA HIS A 170 -10.77 6.05 5.41
C HIS A 170 -10.25 4.88 6.25
N THR A 171 -9.80 3.81 5.58
CA THR A 171 -9.18 2.64 6.24
C THR A 171 -7.72 2.95 6.61
N TYR A 172 -7.53 3.96 7.45
CA TYR A 172 -6.23 4.50 7.83
C TYR A 172 -5.28 3.40 8.35
N VAL A 173 -4.05 3.40 7.83
CA VAL A 173 -2.96 2.43 8.11
C VAL A 173 -3.30 0.95 7.90
N VAL A 174 -4.37 0.64 7.16
CA VAL A 174 -4.70 -0.73 6.79
C VAL A 174 -3.87 -1.12 5.58
N GLY A 175 -2.75 -1.78 5.86
CA GLY A 175 -1.65 -2.00 4.92
C GLY A 175 -2.02 -2.63 3.59
N ARG A 176 -2.89 -3.65 3.61
CA ARG A 176 -3.38 -4.28 2.38
C ARG A 176 -4.16 -3.31 1.50
N SER A 177 -4.96 -2.42 2.07
CA SER A 177 -5.74 -1.45 1.31
C SER A 177 -4.84 -0.35 0.74
N GLU A 178 -4.05 0.32 1.59
CA GLU A 178 -3.18 1.43 1.16
C GLU A 178 -2.09 0.96 0.18
N GLY A 179 -1.50 -0.22 0.41
CA GLY A 179 -0.49 -0.79 -0.49
C GLY A 179 -1.04 -1.15 -1.86
N ARG A 180 -2.28 -1.64 -1.95
CA ARG A 180 -2.96 -1.89 -3.22
C ARG A 180 -3.26 -0.59 -3.96
N ALA A 181 -3.80 0.42 -3.26
CA ALA A 181 -4.06 1.74 -3.84
C ALA A 181 -2.79 2.40 -4.42
N VAL A 182 -1.65 2.30 -3.73
CA VAL A 182 -0.35 2.80 -4.22
C VAL A 182 0.11 2.11 -5.52
N LEU A 183 -0.20 0.82 -5.71
CA LEU A 183 0.10 0.08 -6.94
C LEU A 183 -0.94 0.34 -8.04
N ASP A 184 -2.21 0.43 -7.67
CA ASP A 184 -3.33 0.55 -8.59
C ASP A 184 -3.43 1.95 -9.21
N ILE A 185 -3.00 3.02 -8.53
CA ILE A 185 -2.88 4.34 -9.16
C ILE A 185 -1.82 4.36 -10.27
N VAL A 186 -0.77 3.53 -10.18
CA VAL A 186 0.23 3.38 -11.25
C VAL A 186 -0.41 2.67 -12.45
N ARG A 187 -1.18 1.61 -12.20
CA ARG A 187 -1.95 0.93 -13.26
C ARG A 187 -2.94 1.89 -13.92
N ALA A 188 -3.66 2.69 -13.15
CA ALA A 188 -4.56 3.73 -13.65
C ALA A 188 -3.83 4.72 -14.56
N ALA A 189 -2.65 5.19 -14.14
CA ALA A 189 -1.82 6.05 -14.96
C ALA A 189 -1.35 5.37 -16.26
N GLN A 190 -0.99 4.10 -16.22
CA GLN A 190 -0.54 3.33 -17.39
C GLN A 190 -1.69 2.91 -18.32
N ARG A 191 -2.94 2.92 -17.84
CA ARG A 191 -4.14 2.55 -18.62
C ARG A 191 -4.90 3.77 -19.12
N LEU A 192 -4.64 4.96 -18.58
CA LEU A 192 -5.21 6.22 -19.06
C LEU A 192 -4.48 6.71 -20.31
N PRO A 193 -5.09 6.69 -21.51
CA PRO A 193 -4.40 7.05 -22.76
C PRO A 193 -3.78 8.45 -22.76
N GLU A 194 -4.40 9.38 -22.02
CA GLU A 194 -4.02 10.79 -21.91
C GLU A 194 -2.66 11.02 -21.24
N THR A 195 -2.14 10.02 -20.52
CA THR A 195 -0.81 10.09 -19.88
C THR A 195 0.30 9.66 -20.83
N GLY A 196 0.00 8.82 -21.83
CA GLY A 196 0.98 8.12 -22.67
C GLY A 196 1.91 7.15 -21.92
N LEU A 197 1.66 6.90 -20.63
CA LEU A 197 2.42 5.96 -19.82
C LEU A 197 1.97 4.52 -20.11
N SER A 198 2.82 3.54 -19.79
CA SER A 198 2.58 2.13 -20.07
C SER A 198 3.33 1.25 -19.06
N THR A 199 3.09 -0.07 -19.11
CA THR A 199 3.80 -1.06 -18.28
C THR A 199 5.31 -1.10 -18.54
N ALA A 200 5.80 -0.55 -19.65
CA ALA A 200 7.24 -0.43 -19.93
C ALA A 200 7.94 0.62 -19.05
N ASN A 201 7.20 1.59 -18.51
CA ASN A 201 7.74 2.66 -17.68
C ASN A 201 8.27 2.11 -16.34
N PRO A 202 9.51 2.45 -15.92
CA PRO A 202 10.03 2.02 -14.64
C PRO A 202 9.30 2.72 -13.49
N VAL A 203 9.01 1.98 -12.42
CA VAL A 203 8.21 2.45 -11.28
C VAL A 203 9.07 2.51 -10.02
N GLY A 204 8.92 3.55 -9.23
CA GLY A 204 9.49 3.68 -7.89
C GLY A 204 8.40 4.03 -6.88
N LEU A 205 8.45 3.43 -5.71
CA LEU A 205 7.51 3.70 -4.62
C LEU A 205 8.13 4.68 -3.63
N LEU A 206 7.38 5.69 -3.21
CA LEU A 206 7.83 6.75 -2.32
C LEU A 206 6.79 7.05 -1.25
N GLY A 207 7.21 7.27 -0.01
CA GLY A 207 6.31 7.85 1.00
C GLY A 207 6.97 8.05 2.36
N TYR A 208 6.30 8.81 3.23
CA TYR A 208 6.76 9.10 4.58
C TYR A 208 5.59 8.98 5.58
N SER A 209 5.87 8.58 6.83
CA SER A 209 4.84 8.35 7.86
C SER A 209 3.86 7.25 7.41
N GLN A 210 2.54 7.48 7.44
CA GLN A 210 1.55 6.60 6.79
C GLN A 210 1.98 6.23 5.37
N GLY A 211 2.39 7.20 4.55
CA GLY A 211 2.85 6.95 3.18
C GLY A 211 4.09 6.07 3.11
N GLY A 212 4.94 6.09 4.14
CA GLY A 212 6.07 5.18 4.28
C GLY A 212 5.60 3.75 4.53
N GLY A 213 4.58 3.58 5.39
CA GLY A 213 3.83 2.33 5.56
C GLY A 213 3.23 1.82 4.26
N ALA A 214 2.50 2.69 3.55
CA ALA A 214 1.86 2.36 2.28
C ALA A 214 2.86 1.97 1.19
N ALA A 215 3.98 2.70 1.06
CA ALA A 215 5.05 2.36 0.11
C ALA A 215 5.74 1.03 0.45
N ALA A 216 5.94 0.73 1.74
CA ALA A 216 6.49 -0.56 2.17
C ALA A 216 5.50 -1.70 1.91
N TRP A 217 4.21 -1.55 2.25
CA TRP A 217 3.16 -2.51 1.95
C TRP A 217 3.00 -2.78 0.45
N ALA A 218 3.00 -1.71 -0.37
CA ALA A 218 3.02 -1.84 -1.82
C ALA A 218 4.24 -2.65 -2.30
N GLY A 219 5.41 -2.45 -1.68
CA GLY A 219 6.62 -3.23 -1.95
C GLY A 219 6.48 -4.73 -1.63
N GLU A 220 5.87 -5.07 -0.50
CA GLU A 220 5.60 -6.47 -0.11
C GLU A 220 4.55 -7.12 -1.02
N LEU A 221 3.53 -6.37 -1.42
CA LEU A 221 2.41 -6.86 -2.22
C LEU A 221 2.75 -6.99 -3.70
N GLN A 222 3.64 -6.15 -4.25
CA GLN A 222 3.91 -6.06 -5.67
C GLN A 222 4.20 -7.43 -6.33
N PRO A 223 5.05 -8.33 -5.77
CA PRO A 223 5.34 -9.61 -6.40
C PRO A 223 4.12 -10.52 -6.62
N SER A 224 3.08 -10.41 -5.78
CA SER A 224 1.87 -11.22 -5.88
C SER A 224 0.66 -10.49 -6.44
N TYR A 225 0.55 -9.18 -6.21
CA TYR A 225 -0.62 -8.38 -6.53
C TYR A 225 -0.47 -7.61 -7.85
N ALA A 226 0.73 -7.09 -8.12
CA ALA A 226 1.02 -6.30 -9.32
C ALA A 226 2.38 -6.67 -9.96
N PRO A 227 2.61 -7.96 -10.27
CA PRO A 227 3.89 -8.45 -10.76
C PRO A 227 4.31 -7.83 -12.10
N GLU A 228 3.36 -7.30 -12.87
CA GLU A 228 3.59 -6.66 -14.15
C GLU A 228 4.17 -5.25 -14.05
N LEU A 229 4.09 -4.60 -12.87
CA LEU A 229 4.70 -3.29 -12.66
C LEU A 229 6.22 -3.43 -12.65
N ASN A 230 6.91 -2.65 -13.49
CA ASN A 230 8.36 -2.61 -13.60
C ASN A 230 9.00 -1.87 -12.41
N LEU A 231 8.80 -2.39 -11.20
CA LEU A 231 9.27 -1.81 -9.96
C LEU A 231 10.81 -1.85 -9.90
N LYS A 232 11.43 -0.69 -9.68
CA LYS A 232 12.90 -0.53 -9.61
C LYS A 232 13.40 -0.23 -8.20
N ALA A 233 12.57 0.34 -7.34
CA ALA A 233 13.02 0.88 -6.08
C ALA A 233 11.87 1.20 -5.12
N ILE A 234 12.14 1.13 -3.82
CA ILE A 234 11.25 1.60 -2.75
C ILE A 234 12.01 2.63 -1.93
N SER A 235 11.37 3.74 -1.60
CA SER A 235 11.89 4.81 -0.77
C SER A 235 10.83 5.12 0.29
N ALA A 236 10.98 4.57 1.49
CA ALA A 236 9.99 4.67 2.55
C ALA A 236 10.60 5.19 3.86
N GLY A 237 10.00 6.21 4.47
CA GLY A 237 10.49 6.80 5.72
C GLY A 237 9.47 6.90 6.83
N GLY A 238 9.92 6.92 8.09
CA GLY A 238 9.03 7.03 9.26
C GLY A 238 7.98 5.92 9.27
N ILE A 239 8.38 4.69 8.91
CA ILE A 239 7.47 3.59 8.56
C ILE A 239 6.78 3.06 9.83
N PRO A 240 5.44 3.07 9.93
CA PRO A 240 4.70 2.42 11.00
C PRO A 240 4.58 0.91 10.73
N ALA A 241 5.67 0.15 10.94
CA ALA A 241 5.76 -1.28 10.60
C ALA A 241 5.12 -2.23 11.62
N ASP A 242 4.91 -1.76 12.86
CA ASP A 242 4.25 -2.51 13.93
C ASP A 242 3.30 -1.57 14.69
N LEU A 243 2.01 -1.64 14.36
CA LEU A 243 1.00 -0.74 14.93
C LEU A 243 0.83 -0.91 16.44
N LEU A 244 1.09 -2.10 17.00
CA LEU A 244 1.07 -2.33 18.44
C LEU A 244 2.26 -1.68 19.15
N ALA A 245 3.43 -1.62 18.50
CA ALA A 245 4.57 -0.90 19.04
C ALA A 245 4.37 0.62 18.95
N VAL A 246 3.81 1.11 17.84
CA VAL A 246 3.51 2.53 17.63
C VAL A 246 2.43 3.02 18.61
N SER A 247 1.35 2.26 18.81
CA SER A 247 0.24 2.67 19.68
C SER A 247 0.64 2.96 21.12
N LYS A 248 1.65 2.24 21.65
CA LYS A 248 2.18 2.47 23.01
C LYS A 248 2.76 3.86 23.22
N GLN A 249 3.32 4.46 22.17
CA GLN A 249 3.87 5.81 22.22
C GLN A 249 2.77 6.87 22.02
N LEU A 250 1.76 6.54 21.21
CA LEU A 250 0.66 7.45 20.89
C LEU A 250 -0.35 7.57 22.05
N ASP A 251 -0.62 6.49 22.79
CA ASP A 251 -1.56 6.48 23.91
C ASP A 251 -1.03 7.32 25.10
N GLY A 252 -1.64 8.48 25.33
CA GLY A 252 -1.15 9.50 26.27
C GLY A 252 -0.01 10.38 25.71
N GLY A 253 0.36 10.22 24.45
CA GLY A 253 1.42 10.97 23.78
C GLY A 253 0.90 12.13 22.93
N LEU A 254 1.82 12.82 22.23
CA LEU A 254 1.49 13.92 21.33
C LEU A 254 0.59 13.49 20.16
N GLY A 255 0.75 12.25 19.69
CA GLY A 255 0.06 11.73 18.52
C GLY A 255 -1.22 10.95 18.79
N PHE A 256 -1.92 11.15 19.91
CA PHE A 256 -3.14 10.38 20.21
C PHE A 256 -4.17 10.41 19.07
N ALA A 257 -4.31 11.53 18.35
CA ALA A 257 -5.20 11.60 17.20
C ALA A 257 -4.87 10.55 16.12
N VAL A 258 -3.59 10.23 15.87
CA VAL A 258 -3.19 9.14 14.95
C VAL A 258 -3.69 7.79 15.46
N LEU A 259 -3.63 7.54 16.77
CA LEU A 259 -4.15 6.30 17.37
C LEU A 259 -5.67 6.21 17.18
N ALA A 260 -6.40 7.31 17.40
CA ALA A 260 -7.83 7.37 17.16
C ALA A 260 -8.17 7.13 15.67
N MET A 261 -7.41 7.71 14.73
CA MET A 261 -7.57 7.46 13.30
C MET A 261 -7.35 5.99 12.95
N ALA A 262 -6.31 5.36 13.52
CA ALA A 262 -6.05 3.93 13.32
C ALA A 262 -7.17 3.05 13.88
N ALA A 263 -7.77 3.41 15.01
CA ALA A 263 -8.91 2.70 15.56
C ALA A 263 -10.12 2.73 14.61
N LEU A 264 -10.50 3.92 14.11
CA LEU A 264 -11.59 4.05 13.13
C LEU A 264 -11.26 3.36 11.80
N GLY A 265 -10.03 3.51 11.30
CA GLY A 265 -9.61 2.92 10.03
C GLY A 265 -9.63 1.39 10.07
N LEU A 266 -9.21 0.79 11.18
CA LEU A 266 -9.31 -0.65 11.39
C LEU A 266 -10.76 -1.11 11.51
N ASP A 267 -11.60 -0.42 12.26
CA ASP A 267 -13.02 -0.74 12.40
C ASP A 267 -13.76 -0.66 11.05
N ALA A 268 -13.45 0.37 10.25
CA ALA A 268 -13.98 0.53 8.90
C ALA A 268 -13.57 -0.61 7.95
N ALA A 269 -12.33 -1.10 8.05
CA ALA A 269 -11.85 -2.21 7.23
C ALA A 269 -12.34 -3.59 7.72
N TYR A 270 -12.61 -3.72 9.01
CA TYR A 270 -12.94 -4.97 9.68
C TYR A 270 -14.14 -4.77 10.62
N PRO A 271 -15.38 -4.81 10.09
CA PRO A 271 -16.60 -4.48 10.85
C PRO A 271 -16.83 -5.38 12.08
N GLU A 272 -16.20 -6.56 12.15
CA GLU A 272 -16.26 -7.41 13.34
C GLU A 272 -15.49 -6.86 14.56
N LEU A 273 -14.69 -5.79 14.38
CA LEU A 273 -14.00 -5.12 15.48
C LEU A 273 -14.94 -4.32 16.37
N ASP A 274 -16.07 -3.83 15.81
CA ASP A 274 -17.16 -3.14 16.48
C ASP A 274 -16.66 -2.14 17.54
N LEU A 275 -15.90 -1.13 17.11
CA LEU A 275 -15.29 -0.14 17.99
C LEU A 275 -16.35 0.52 18.89
N GLU A 276 -17.55 0.77 18.35
CA GLU A 276 -18.64 1.42 19.08
C GLU A 276 -19.01 0.68 20.38
N SER A 277 -18.95 -0.65 20.38
CA SER A 277 -19.24 -1.48 21.57
C SER A 277 -18.28 -1.24 22.75
N TYR A 278 -17.08 -0.72 22.47
CA TYR A 278 -16.07 -0.40 23.49
C TYR A 278 -16.17 1.03 23.99
N LEU A 279 -16.92 1.92 23.32
CA LEU A 279 -16.93 3.34 23.62
C LEU A 279 -17.77 3.68 24.85
N ASN A 280 -17.25 4.56 25.71
CA ASN A 280 -18.04 5.23 26.72
C ASN A 280 -18.78 6.45 26.10
N ALA A 281 -19.57 7.18 26.89
CA ALA A 281 -20.33 8.34 26.37
C ALA A 281 -19.42 9.42 25.74
N ASN A 282 -18.24 9.66 26.30
CA ASN A 282 -17.27 10.60 25.72
C ASN A 282 -16.69 10.05 24.42
N GLY A 283 -16.43 8.75 24.34
CA GLY A 283 -15.96 8.08 23.13
C GLY A 283 -16.94 8.18 21.99
N LYS A 284 -18.23 7.90 22.23
CA LYS A 284 -19.27 8.02 21.20
C LYS A 284 -19.36 9.43 20.64
N LYS A 285 -19.26 10.45 21.51
CA LYS A 285 -19.22 11.85 21.07
C LYS A 285 -17.95 12.14 20.27
N PHE A 286 -16.78 11.78 20.82
CA PHE A 286 -15.49 12.06 20.21
C PHE A 286 -15.37 11.42 18.83
N PHE A 287 -15.59 10.11 18.72
CA PHE A 287 -15.46 9.39 17.44
C PHE A 287 -16.54 9.75 16.42
N GLY A 288 -17.72 10.20 16.86
CA GLY A 288 -18.76 10.71 15.97
C GLY A 288 -18.40 12.05 15.32
N ASP A 289 -17.72 12.94 16.04
CA ASP A 289 -17.24 14.22 15.49
C ASP A 289 -15.93 14.00 14.69
N PHE A 290 -15.06 13.10 15.16
CA PHE A 290 -13.69 12.89 14.66
C PHE A 290 -13.63 12.18 13.30
N SER A 291 -14.69 11.52 12.84
CA SER A 291 -14.69 10.82 11.55
C SER A 291 -14.50 11.73 10.34
N ASP A 292 -14.81 13.02 10.49
CA ASP A 292 -14.63 14.04 9.44
C ASP A 292 -13.36 14.90 9.61
N ASP A 293 -12.59 14.66 10.69
CA ASP A 293 -11.41 15.48 11.01
C ASP A 293 -10.24 15.21 10.05
N CYS A 294 -9.51 16.28 9.72
CA CYS A 294 -8.25 16.21 8.98
C CYS A 294 -7.02 16.24 9.92
N VAL A 295 -5.83 16.27 9.34
CA VAL A 295 -4.53 16.15 10.05
C VAL A 295 -4.31 17.21 11.15
N GLU A 296 -4.99 18.36 11.09
CA GLU A 296 -4.95 19.40 12.13
C GLU A 296 -5.42 18.90 13.51
N SER A 297 -6.22 17.83 13.54
CA SER A 297 -6.64 17.17 14.78
C SER A 297 -5.47 16.71 15.67
N LEU A 298 -4.27 16.53 15.10
CA LEU A 298 -3.04 16.25 15.86
C LEU A 298 -2.70 17.36 16.87
N ILE A 299 -3.05 18.61 16.57
CA ILE A 299 -2.79 19.75 17.45
C ILE A 299 -3.90 19.89 18.51
N ILE A 300 -5.09 19.37 18.22
CA ILE A 300 -6.30 19.54 19.04
C ILE A 300 -6.37 18.50 20.16
N TYR A 301 -5.91 17.28 19.92
CA TYR A 301 -6.05 16.15 20.86
C TYR A 301 -4.72 15.56 21.40
N PRO A 302 -3.70 16.36 21.75
CA PRO A 302 -2.48 15.80 22.34
C PRO A 302 -2.73 15.27 23.75
N PHE A 303 -1.93 14.29 24.16
CA PHE A 303 -1.87 13.72 25.52
C PHE A 303 -3.14 13.06 26.05
N ARG A 304 -4.12 12.79 25.18
CA ARG A 304 -5.31 12.00 25.51
C ARG A 304 -4.98 10.52 25.58
N LYS A 305 -5.79 9.75 26.31
CA LYS A 305 -5.65 8.29 26.41
C LYS A 305 -6.86 7.57 25.88
N ILE A 306 -6.66 6.37 25.34
CA ILE A 306 -7.77 5.54 24.84
C ILE A 306 -8.75 5.18 25.97
N SER A 307 -8.26 5.09 27.21
CA SER A 307 -9.07 4.87 28.40
C SER A 307 -10.04 6.01 28.71
N ASP A 308 -9.80 7.22 28.19
CA ASP A 308 -10.70 8.37 28.38
C ASP A 308 -12.00 8.19 27.57
N TYR A 309 -11.96 7.38 26.51
CA TYR A 309 -13.03 7.22 25.52
C TYR A 309 -13.64 5.82 25.49
N THR A 310 -13.07 4.85 26.21
CA THR A 310 -13.52 3.46 26.20
C THR A 310 -14.01 3.00 27.57
N THR A 311 -14.92 2.04 27.60
CA THR A 311 -15.31 1.28 28.80
C THR A 311 -14.36 0.11 29.06
N SER A 312 -13.79 -0.44 27.99
CA SER A 312 -12.72 -1.43 28.01
C SER A 312 -11.79 -1.21 26.81
N ASN A 313 -10.48 -1.43 26.97
CA ASN A 313 -9.51 -1.13 25.93
C ASN A 313 -9.60 -2.18 24.78
N PRO A 314 -10.02 -1.79 23.57
CA PRO A 314 -10.19 -2.73 22.46
C PRO A 314 -8.87 -3.40 22.05
N LEU A 315 -7.73 -2.71 22.19
CA LEU A 315 -6.39 -3.21 21.80
C LEU A 315 -5.96 -4.46 22.59
N ASN A 316 -6.63 -4.78 23.70
CA ASN A 316 -6.35 -5.96 24.51
C ASN A 316 -7.19 -7.19 24.12
N THR A 317 -8.14 -7.04 23.20
CA THR A 317 -9.00 -8.14 22.77
C THR A 317 -8.36 -8.97 21.67
N VAL A 318 -8.75 -10.25 21.57
CA VAL A 318 -8.23 -11.18 20.56
C VAL A 318 -8.54 -10.70 19.14
N ALA A 319 -9.74 -10.17 18.90
CA ALA A 319 -10.16 -9.70 17.57
C ALA A 319 -9.26 -8.54 17.09
N TRP A 320 -9.09 -7.52 17.92
CA TRP A 320 -8.23 -6.37 17.61
C TRP A 320 -6.77 -6.76 17.50
N GLN A 321 -6.24 -7.58 18.41
CA GLN A 321 -4.85 -8.05 18.31
C GLN A 321 -4.61 -8.86 17.03
N THR A 322 -5.59 -9.65 16.58
CA THR A 322 -5.47 -10.38 15.31
C THR A 322 -5.34 -9.42 14.14
N ARG A 323 -6.26 -8.45 13.99
CA ARG A 323 -6.22 -7.48 12.90
C ARG A 323 -5.02 -6.55 12.95
N LEU A 324 -4.58 -6.14 14.14
CA LEU A 324 -3.35 -5.35 14.31
C LEU A 324 -2.10 -6.13 13.92
N ASN A 325 -2.01 -7.42 14.28
CA ASN A 325 -0.87 -8.26 13.88
C ASN A 325 -0.85 -8.52 12.36
N GLU A 326 -2.00 -8.57 11.69
CA GLU A 326 -2.08 -8.63 10.22
C GLU A 326 -1.51 -7.37 9.54
N GLN A 327 -1.41 -6.24 10.27
CA GLN A 327 -0.82 -4.99 9.74
C GLN A 327 0.71 -4.92 9.95
N LYS A 328 1.33 -5.97 10.51
CA LYS A 328 2.77 -6.00 10.71
C LYS A 328 3.51 -6.25 9.40
N LEU A 329 4.39 -5.32 9.04
CA LEU A 329 5.32 -5.46 7.91
C LEU A 329 6.46 -6.45 8.26
N GLY A 330 7.09 -6.99 7.23
CA GLY A 330 8.20 -7.94 7.30
C GLY A 330 7.83 -9.35 6.85
N ALA A 331 6.60 -9.59 6.40
CA ALA A 331 6.14 -10.91 5.97
C ALA A 331 6.70 -11.30 4.59
N VAL A 332 6.85 -10.32 3.70
CA VAL A 332 7.47 -10.49 2.38
C VAL A 332 8.59 -9.48 2.20
N ALA A 333 9.81 -9.97 2.01
CA ALA A 333 10.96 -9.11 1.73
C ALA A 333 10.85 -8.46 0.33
N PRO A 334 11.08 -7.14 0.20
CA PRO A 334 11.10 -6.49 -1.10
C PRO A 334 12.25 -7.02 -1.95
N LYS A 335 11.97 -7.24 -3.24
CA LYS A 335 12.95 -7.78 -4.22
C LYS A 335 13.80 -6.70 -4.89
N VAL A 336 13.52 -5.44 -4.62
CA VAL A 336 14.17 -4.28 -5.24
C VAL A 336 14.93 -3.46 -4.20
N PRO A 337 15.95 -2.68 -4.60
CA PRO A 337 16.63 -1.75 -3.71
C PRO A 337 15.64 -0.90 -2.91
N THR A 338 15.78 -0.93 -1.59
CA THR A 338 14.87 -0.29 -0.65
C THR A 338 15.65 0.69 0.23
N PHE A 339 15.33 1.97 0.14
CA PHE A 339 15.84 3.00 1.03
C PHE A 339 14.83 3.21 2.16
N MET A 340 15.26 2.90 3.38
CA MET A 340 14.51 3.11 4.60
C MET A 340 15.16 4.26 5.38
N TRP A 341 14.34 5.18 5.89
CA TRP A 341 14.86 6.23 6.77
C TRP A 341 13.94 6.55 7.93
N HIS A 342 14.51 7.15 8.97
CA HIS A 342 13.77 7.49 10.18
C HIS A 342 14.30 8.77 10.83
N ALA A 343 13.43 9.46 11.56
CA ALA A 343 13.86 10.54 12.44
C ALA A 343 14.63 10.01 13.66
N TRP A 344 15.65 10.74 14.08
CA TRP A 344 16.49 10.43 15.23
C TRP A 344 17.06 11.73 15.83
N PRO A 345 17.21 11.89 17.16
CA PRO A 345 16.91 10.91 18.21
C PRO A 345 15.45 10.84 18.66
N ILE A 346 14.58 11.72 18.19
CA ILE A 346 13.24 11.89 18.77
C ILE A 346 12.21 11.75 17.65
N ASP A 347 11.70 10.54 17.39
CA ASP A 347 10.47 10.38 16.60
C ASP A 347 9.31 10.18 17.58
N GLU A 348 8.51 11.24 17.77
CA GLU A 348 7.43 11.36 18.74
C GLU A 348 6.09 10.80 18.27
N LEU A 349 5.97 10.41 16.99
CA LEU A 349 4.76 9.79 16.43
C LEU A 349 4.98 8.32 16.05
N VAL A 350 6.07 8.00 15.39
CA VAL A 350 6.37 6.65 14.90
C VAL A 350 7.65 6.14 15.55
N ALA A 351 7.47 5.35 16.61
CA ALA A 351 8.59 4.81 17.39
C ALA A 351 9.67 4.17 16.50
N ARG A 352 10.87 4.74 16.48
CA ARG A 352 11.99 4.23 15.64
C ARG A 352 12.35 2.75 15.87
N PRO A 353 12.33 2.18 17.09
CA PRO A 353 12.73 0.78 17.30
C PRO A 353 11.97 -0.23 16.43
N GLN A 354 10.68 -0.02 16.15
CA GLN A 354 9.94 -0.93 15.26
C GLN A 354 10.39 -0.83 13.79
N GLY A 355 10.79 0.37 13.33
CA GLY A 355 11.36 0.55 11.98
C GLY A 355 12.72 -0.14 11.84
N VAL A 356 13.56 -0.11 12.88
CA VAL A 356 14.82 -0.86 12.92
C VAL A 356 14.55 -2.37 12.89
N ALA A 357 13.56 -2.86 13.63
CA ALA A 357 13.17 -4.26 13.61
C ALA A 357 12.68 -4.73 12.23
N LEU A 358 11.92 -3.88 11.51
CA LEU A 358 11.55 -4.15 10.11
C LEU A 358 12.80 -4.24 9.21
N LYS A 359 13.71 -3.26 9.32
CA LYS A 359 14.97 -3.26 8.57
C LYS A 359 15.76 -4.56 8.81
N ASP A 360 15.91 -4.98 10.06
CA ASP A 360 16.60 -6.23 10.41
C ASP A 360 15.88 -7.46 9.85
N THR A 361 14.55 -7.47 9.85
CA THR A 361 13.73 -8.54 9.26
C THR A 361 13.95 -8.64 7.75
N TYR A 362 13.92 -7.51 7.05
CA TYR A 362 14.24 -7.43 5.62
C TYR A 362 15.67 -7.86 5.30
N CYS A 363 16.65 -7.41 6.10
CA CYS A 363 18.05 -7.84 5.98
C CYS A 363 18.19 -9.36 6.11
N ALA A 364 17.56 -9.95 7.14
CA ALA A 364 17.63 -11.39 7.39
C ALA A 364 17.00 -12.22 6.26
N ALA A 365 16.01 -11.66 5.57
CA ALA A 365 15.38 -12.25 4.39
C ALA A 365 16.12 -11.93 3.07
N GLY A 366 17.24 -11.22 3.11
CA GLY A 366 18.10 -10.92 1.96
C GLY A 366 17.65 -9.75 1.08
N ALA A 367 16.72 -8.92 1.57
CA ALA A 367 16.30 -7.71 0.86
C ALA A 367 17.48 -6.72 0.74
N PRO A 368 17.66 -6.06 -0.42
CA PRO A 368 18.70 -5.06 -0.61
C PRO A 368 18.25 -3.71 0.00
N VAL A 369 18.60 -3.48 1.27
CA VAL A 369 18.19 -2.33 2.07
C VAL A 369 19.35 -1.36 2.31
N ARG A 370 19.04 -0.07 2.28
CA ARG A 370 19.87 1.00 2.85
C ARG A 370 19.06 1.70 3.93
N TRP A 371 19.65 1.90 5.10
CA TRP A 371 19.07 2.62 6.22
C TRP A 371 19.76 3.96 6.42
N LYS A 372 18.98 5.01 6.73
CA LYS A 372 19.54 6.29 7.16
C LYS A 372 18.72 6.92 8.27
N ASP A 373 19.39 7.34 9.33
CA ASP A 373 18.79 8.21 10.34
C ASP A 373 18.98 9.67 9.94
N TYR A 374 17.95 10.48 10.13
CA TYR A 374 17.99 11.94 9.96
C TYR A 374 17.88 12.60 11.32
N LEU A 375 18.74 13.59 11.55
CA LEU A 375 18.69 14.40 12.76
C LEU A 375 17.39 15.23 12.77
N GLY A 376 16.54 15.04 13.78
CA GLY A 376 15.30 15.80 13.93
C GLY A 376 14.19 15.00 14.60
N GLU A 377 12.97 15.46 14.36
CA GLU A 377 11.74 14.82 14.81
C GLU A 377 10.78 14.49 13.66
N HIS A 378 9.62 13.90 13.97
CA HIS A 378 8.79 13.28 12.94
C HIS A 378 8.34 14.30 11.87
N ALA A 379 7.93 15.49 12.28
CA ALA A 379 7.32 16.48 11.39
C ALA A 379 8.33 17.24 10.52
N THR A 380 9.59 17.36 10.93
CA THR A 380 10.65 18.09 10.22
C THR A 380 11.43 17.19 9.28
N VAL A 381 11.61 15.90 9.64
CA VAL A 381 12.39 14.95 8.84
C VAL A 381 11.77 14.67 7.48
N ILE A 382 10.45 14.80 7.32
CA ILE A 382 9.81 14.73 6.00
C ILE A 382 10.45 15.73 5.03
N PHE A 383 10.78 16.95 5.45
CA PHE A 383 11.33 18.00 4.59
C PHE A 383 12.83 17.84 4.33
N THR A 384 13.59 17.46 5.37
CA THR A 384 15.05 17.32 5.25
C THR A 384 15.47 16.06 4.48
N SER A 385 14.60 15.04 4.41
CA SER A 385 14.86 13.78 3.71
C SER A 385 14.46 13.78 2.23
N GLN A 386 13.64 14.72 1.76
CA GLN A 386 13.00 14.66 0.42
C GLN A 386 13.99 14.50 -0.73
N SER A 387 15.08 15.28 -0.71
CA SER A 387 16.08 15.25 -1.78
C SER A 387 16.74 13.88 -1.89
N ASP A 388 17.12 13.28 -0.76
CA ASP A 388 17.75 11.96 -0.73
C ASP A 388 16.76 10.86 -1.14
N ALA A 389 15.52 10.93 -0.65
CA ALA A 389 14.47 9.97 -0.98
C ALA A 389 14.18 9.93 -2.50
N VAL A 390 14.10 11.09 -3.16
CA VAL A 390 13.88 11.17 -4.62
C VAL A 390 15.16 10.85 -5.39
N ASN A 391 16.35 11.26 -4.91
CA ASN A 391 17.62 10.92 -5.54
C ASN A 391 17.89 9.42 -5.50
N PHE A 392 17.50 8.72 -4.44
CA PHE A 392 17.59 7.27 -4.35
C PHE A 392 16.85 6.60 -5.51
N LEU A 393 15.59 6.98 -5.75
CA LEU A 393 14.79 6.49 -6.87
C LEU A 393 15.45 6.83 -8.21
N ALA A 394 15.91 8.06 -8.38
CA ALA A 394 16.59 8.53 -9.59
C ALA A 394 17.82 7.68 -9.94
N ASP A 395 18.63 7.33 -8.93
CA ASP A 395 19.81 6.49 -9.12
C ASP A 395 19.43 5.06 -9.53
N ARG A 396 18.30 4.52 -9.05
CA ARG A 396 17.79 3.20 -9.44
C ARG A 396 17.23 3.23 -10.86
N PHE A 397 16.50 4.27 -11.24
CA PHE A 397 16.02 4.46 -12.62
C PHE A 397 17.18 4.59 -13.62
N ALA A 398 18.29 5.19 -13.21
CA ALA A 398 19.51 5.31 -14.01
C ALA A 398 20.44 4.07 -13.93
N ASN A 399 20.00 2.97 -13.30
CA ASN A 399 20.79 1.75 -13.10
C ASN A 399 22.18 1.97 -12.49
N LYS A 400 22.34 2.99 -11.63
CA LYS A 400 23.62 3.21 -10.94
C LYS A 400 23.90 2.04 -9.97
N PRO A 401 25.14 1.76 -9.60
CA PRO A 401 25.44 0.76 -8.56
C PRO A 401 24.68 1.04 -7.25
N PHE A 402 24.18 -0.01 -6.58
CA PHE A 402 23.57 0.10 -5.25
C PHE A 402 24.51 -0.46 -4.19
N THR A 403 24.90 0.37 -3.23
CA THR A 403 25.54 -0.10 -2.00
C THR A 403 24.47 -0.30 -0.95
N ARG A 404 24.30 -1.55 -0.54
CA ARG A 404 23.33 -1.98 0.46
C ARG A 404 24.02 -2.14 1.82
N ASP A 405 23.33 -1.82 2.91
CA ASP A 405 23.82 -2.11 4.26
C ASP A 405 23.63 -3.60 4.59
N CYS A 406 22.59 -4.17 4.00
CA CYS A 406 22.25 -5.58 3.83
C CYS A 406 21.44 -5.69 2.53
#